data_AF-A0AAD9FZU7-F1
#
_entry.id   AF-A0AAD9FZU7-F1
#
_cell.length_a   1.000
_cell.length_b   1.000
_cell.length_c   1.000
_cell.angle_alpha   90.00
_cell.angle_beta   90.00
_cell.angle_gamma   90.00
#
_symmetry.space_group_name_H-M   'P 1'
#
loop_
_entity.id
_entity.type
_entity.pdbx_description
1 polymer ?
#
loop_
_entity_poly.entity_id
_entity_poly.type
_entity_poly.pdbx_seq_one_letter_code
_entity_poly.pdbx_strand_id
1 'polypeptide(L)'
;MQIAGVKKSKTRITVALCCNADGSDLREPLFIGHAKNPRCLKKKTGDQHGFLYRNNKKAWMTGVLFRDWLHEFNVDMEKQKRKVLLLTDNASSHSITGMSLRNVKVHFLPPNTTSKLQPLDAGITGALKSRYRRRQLQHALDKEEEGIDRDIYAVDQLLAMKWVKSCWRDIPKDLVLNCFRHTGIVLGRSLSRRSRKEVDSIMRGELLSCLERLRVRDPMSVEDFVCNPA
;
A
#
# COMPACT_ATOMS: atom_id res chain seq x y z
N MET A 1 -9.74 -15.63 0.03
CA MET A 1 -11.12 -16.01 0.38
C MET A 1 -11.87 -16.29 -0.92
N GLN A 2 -12.11 -17.56 -1.23
CA GLN A 2 -13.00 -17.95 -2.30
C GLN A 2 -14.24 -18.49 -1.59
N ILE A 3 -15.28 -17.66 -1.49
CA ILE A 3 -16.58 -18.10 -1.00
C ILE A 3 -17.24 -18.76 -2.20
N ALA A 4 -17.62 -20.04 -2.07
CA ALA A 4 -18.31 -20.76 -3.13
C ALA A 4 -19.53 -19.95 -3.60
N GLY A 5 -19.58 -19.59 -4.89
CA GLY A 5 -20.69 -18.85 -5.50
C GLY A 5 -20.54 -17.32 -5.60
N VAL A 6 -19.53 -16.68 -4.99
CA VAL A 6 -19.37 -15.21 -5.08
C VAL A 6 -18.42 -14.84 -6.23
N LYS A 7 -18.94 -14.11 -7.23
CA LYS A 7 -18.16 -13.64 -8.38
C LYS A 7 -17.08 -12.65 -7.92
N LYS A 8 -15.80 -12.99 -8.14
CA LYS A 8 -14.66 -12.12 -7.78
C LYS A 8 -14.85 -10.73 -8.39
N SER A 9 -14.81 -9.70 -7.55
CA SER A 9 -14.85 -8.31 -8.00
C SER A 9 -13.68 -8.07 -8.95
N LYS A 10 -13.96 -7.56 -10.15
CA LYS A 10 -12.94 -7.18 -11.14
C LYS A 10 -12.33 -5.81 -10.87
N THR A 11 -12.77 -5.13 -9.80
CA THR A 11 -12.28 -3.80 -9.44
C THR A 11 -10.85 -3.91 -8.94
N ARG A 12 -9.92 -3.36 -9.72
CA ARG A 12 -8.51 -3.25 -9.35
C ARG A 12 -8.11 -1.80 -9.13
N ILE A 13 -7.31 -1.58 -8.09
CA ILE A 13 -6.66 -0.32 -7.80
C ILE A 13 -5.19 -0.62 -7.55
N THR A 14 -4.28 0.09 -8.22
CA THR A 14 -2.86 0.10 -7.86
C THR A 14 -2.59 1.24 -6.90
N VAL A 15 -1.76 0.98 -5.89
CA VAL A 15 -1.31 1.95 -4.90
C VAL A 15 0.20 2.08 -5.01
N ALA A 16 0.70 3.27 -5.32
CA ALA A 16 2.12 3.58 -5.29
C ALA A 16 2.46 4.32 -3.99
N LEU A 17 3.51 3.87 -3.32
CA LEU A 17 3.93 4.30 -1.99
C LEU A 17 5.34 4.90 -2.05
N CYS A 18 5.62 5.89 -1.21
CA CYS A 18 6.95 6.47 -1.07
C CYS A 18 7.15 6.92 0.38
N CYS A 19 8.31 6.60 0.96
CA CYS A 19 8.68 6.98 2.31
C CYS A 19 10.18 7.24 2.44
N ASN A 20 10.58 7.99 3.46
CA ASN A 20 11.98 8.14 3.83
C ASN A 20 12.41 7.12 4.91
N ALA A 21 13.72 7.03 5.12
CA ALA A 21 14.29 5.92 5.86
C ALA A 21 13.97 5.89 7.36
N ASP A 22 13.74 7.04 7.99
CA ASP A 22 13.36 7.13 9.41
C ASP A 22 11.84 7.10 9.63
N GLY A 23 11.05 7.00 8.55
CA GLY A 23 9.59 7.00 8.60
C GLY A 23 8.96 8.35 8.98
N SER A 24 9.72 9.45 9.06
CA SER A 24 9.17 10.78 9.34
C SER A 24 8.37 11.37 8.18
N ASP A 25 8.63 10.92 6.95
CA ASP A 25 7.97 11.35 5.72
C ASP A 25 7.36 10.13 5.02
N LEU A 26 6.04 9.94 5.20
CA LEU A 26 5.21 8.99 4.47
C LEU A 26 4.39 9.76 3.44
N ARG A 27 4.80 9.70 2.17
CA ARG A 27 4.14 10.44 1.09
C ARG A 27 2.71 9.97 0.90
N GLU A 28 1.82 10.90 0.52
CA GLU A 28 0.44 10.55 0.17
C GLU A 28 0.42 9.45 -0.91
N PRO A 29 -0.31 8.33 -0.71
CA PRO A 29 -0.37 7.26 -1.69
C PRO A 29 -0.99 7.75 -3.00
N LEU A 30 -0.36 7.39 -4.13
CA LEU A 30 -0.94 7.56 -5.45
C LEU A 30 -1.84 6.35 -5.76
N PHE A 31 -3.11 6.61 -6.00
CA PHE A 31 -4.09 5.60 -6.39
C PHE A 31 -4.31 5.61 -7.90
N ILE A 32 -4.29 4.45 -8.53
CA ILE A 32 -4.54 4.29 -9.97
C ILE A 32 -5.69 3.30 -10.18
N GLY A 33 -6.82 3.78 -10.68
CA GLY A 33 -7.98 2.96 -11.01
C GLY A 33 -8.27 2.88 -12.51
N HIS A 34 -9.33 2.15 -12.86
CA HIS A 34 -9.77 2.02 -14.26
C HIS A 34 -10.50 3.28 -14.76
N ALA A 35 -11.53 3.68 -14.03
CA ALA A 35 -12.39 4.80 -14.40
C ALA A 35 -11.79 6.13 -13.92
N LYS A 36 -11.92 7.18 -14.74
CA LYS A 36 -11.57 8.55 -14.33
C LYS A 36 -12.40 9.03 -13.16
N ASN A 37 -13.70 8.69 -13.15
CA ASN A 37 -14.62 8.99 -12.07
C ASN A 37 -15.46 7.73 -11.73
N PRO A 38 -14.95 6.84 -10.86
CA PRO A 38 -15.70 5.68 -10.38
C PRO A 38 -17.02 6.10 -9.73
N ARG A 39 -18.09 5.31 -9.93
CA ARG A 39 -19.43 5.64 -9.39
C ARG A 39 -19.43 5.86 -7.88
N CYS A 40 -18.58 5.15 -7.14
CA CYS A 40 -18.44 5.30 -5.68
C CYS A 40 -17.95 6.69 -5.23
N LEU A 41 -17.35 7.49 -6.13
CA LEU A 41 -16.93 8.86 -5.81
C LEU A 41 -18.10 9.87 -5.81
N LYS A 42 -19.33 9.45 -6.15
CA LYS A 42 -20.54 10.27 -6.10
C LYS A 42 -20.39 11.61 -6.84
N LYS A 43 -19.91 11.54 -8.09
CA LYS A 43 -19.66 12.69 -9.00
C LYS A 43 -18.53 13.65 -8.57
N LYS A 44 -17.87 13.43 -7.42
CA LYS A 44 -16.66 14.18 -7.03
C LYS A 44 -15.40 13.52 -7.61
N THR A 45 -14.35 14.30 -7.81
CA THR A 45 -13.03 13.76 -8.22
C THR A 45 -12.32 13.11 -7.03
N GLY A 46 -11.29 12.31 -7.31
CA GLY A 46 -10.42 11.77 -6.25
C GLY A 46 -9.78 12.88 -5.41
N ASP A 47 -9.33 13.95 -6.07
CA ASP A 47 -8.72 15.12 -5.40
C ASP A 47 -9.73 15.82 -4.47
N GLN A 48 -11.00 15.93 -4.85
CA GLN A 48 -12.06 16.47 -3.99
C GLN A 48 -12.37 15.59 -2.78
N HIS A 49 -12.00 14.31 -2.82
CA HIS A 49 -12.01 13.41 -1.67
C HIS A 49 -10.66 13.39 -0.92
N GLY A 50 -9.69 14.22 -1.33
CA GLY A 50 -8.36 14.31 -0.74
C GLY A 50 -7.44 13.15 -1.11
N PHE A 51 -7.63 12.54 -2.28
CA PHE A 51 -6.77 11.47 -2.79
C PHE A 51 -6.00 11.90 -4.02
N LEU A 52 -4.70 11.58 -4.08
CA LEU A 52 -3.95 11.63 -5.31
C LEU A 52 -4.40 10.47 -6.21
N TYR A 53 -5.34 10.75 -7.12
CA TYR A 53 -5.97 9.75 -7.96
C TYR A 53 -5.64 9.96 -9.44
N ARG A 54 -5.27 8.88 -10.11
CA ARG A 54 -5.07 8.81 -11.56
C ARG A 54 -5.82 7.59 -12.10
N ASN A 55 -5.95 7.51 -13.42
CA ASN A 55 -6.61 6.37 -14.03
C ASN A 55 -6.00 6.00 -15.38
N ASN A 56 -6.11 4.72 -15.73
CA ASN A 56 -5.92 4.24 -17.10
C ASN A 56 -6.68 2.92 -17.28
N LYS A 57 -6.83 2.46 -18.52
CA LYS A 57 -7.59 1.24 -18.84
C LYS A 57 -7.10 -0.01 -18.10
N LYS A 58 -5.83 -0.04 -17.67
CA LYS A 58 -5.22 -1.16 -16.94
C LYS A 58 -5.14 -0.92 -15.43
N ALA A 59 -5.48 0.25 -14.89
CA ALA A 59 -5.30 0.56 -13.46
C ALA A 59 -3.89 0.23 -12.93
N TRP A 60 -2.83 0.48 -13.71
CA TRP A 60 -1.44 0.17 -13.37
C TRP A 60 -0.51 1.38 -13.52
N MET A 61 0.68 1.33 -12.93
CA MET A 61 1.70 2.36 -13.14
C MET A 61 2.13 2.41 -14.62
N THR A 62 2.39 3.62 -15.13
CA THR A 62 2.92 3.84 -16.49
C THR A 62 4.04 4.86 -16.43
N GLY A 63 4.90 4.90 -17.45
CA GLY A 63 5.96 5.91 -17.57
C GLY A 63 5.45 7.35 -17.46
N VAL A 64 4.30 7.65 -18.08
CA VAL A 64 3.70 8.98 -18.01
C VAL A 64 3.30 9.32 -16.56
N LEU A 65 2.52 8.44 -15.92
CA LEU A 65 2.08 8.66 -14.54
C LEU A 65 3.23 8.75 -13.53
N PHE A 66 4.28 7.96 -13.73
CA PHE A 66 5.48 8.02 -12.89
C PHE A 66 6.21 9.36 -13.05
N ARG A 67 6.40 9.83 -14.29
CA ARG A 67 7.05 11.12 -14.55
C ARG A 67 6.23 12.29 -14.00
N ASP A 68 4.91 12.26 -14.16
CA ASP A 68 4.03 13.28 -13.60
C ASP A 68 4.18 13.34 -12.07
N TRP A 69 4.10 12.19 -11.40
CA TRP A 69 4.30 12.09 -9.96
C TRP A 69 5.70 12.55 -9.52
N LEU A 70 6.74 12.16 -10.26
CA LEU A 70 8.13 12.51 -9.96
C LEU A 70 8.40 14.00 -10.16
N HIS A 71 7.77 14.64 -11.15
CA HIS A 71 7.83 16.09 -11.34
C HIS A 71 7.18 16.82 -10.16
N GLU A 72 5.95 16.43 -9.77
CA GLU A 72 5.25 16.98 -8.59
C GLU A 72 6.09 16.79 -7.32
N PHE A 73 6.70 15.62 -7.13
CA PHE A 73 7.59 15.33 -6.02
C PHE A 73 8.84 16.23 -6.02
N ASN A 74 9.48 16.44 -7.17
CA ASN A 74 10.63 17.34 -7.28
C ASN A 74 10.26 18.79 -6.95
N VAL A 75 9.12 19.28 -7.44
CA VAL A 75 8.61 20.63 -7.11
C VAL A 75 8.34 20.77 -5.61
N ASP A 76 7.80 19.74 -4.98
CA ASP A 76 7.58 19.74 -3.52
C ASP A 76 8.92 19.75 -2.75
N MET A 77 9.90 18.95 -3.17
CA MET A 77 11.23 18.97 -2.55
C MET A 77 11.93 20.33 -2.73
N GLU A 78 11.72 21.00 -3.87
CA GLU A 78 12.20 22.37 -4.11
C GLU A 78 11.55 23.38 -3.15
N LYS A 79 10.22 23.34 -2.98
CA LYS A 79 9.49 24.19 -2.03
C LYS A 79 9.94 23.99 -0.59
N GLN A 80 10.22 22.74 -0.22
CA GLN A 80 10.75 22.39 1.11
C GLN A 80 12.26 22.68 1.26
N LYS A 81 12.93 23.17 0.21
CA LYS A 81 14.38 23.39 0.16
C LYS A 81 15.20 22.14 0.51
N ARG A 82 14.68 20.97 0.11
CA ARG A 82 15.31 19.65 0.33
C ARG A 82 15.93 19.14 -0.96
N LYS A 83 17.05 18.44 -0.82
CA LYS A 83 17.60 17.57 -1.87
C LYS A 83 17.57 16.13 -1.39
N VAL A 84 17.01 15.23 -2.18
CA VAL A 84 16.77 13.84 -1.78
C VAL A 84 17.24 12.85 -2.83
N LEU A 85 17.59 11.65 -2.37
CA LEU A 85 17.82 10.48 -3.20
C LEU A 85 16.55 9.63 -3.18
N LEU A 86 15.93 9.43 -4.34
CA LEU A 86 14.80 8.53 -4.53
C LEU A 86 15.33 7.18 -5.03
N LEU A 87 15.17 6.14 -4.21
CA LEU A 87 15.45 4.76 -4.60
C LEU A 87 14.19 4.14 -5.19
N THR A 88 14.29 3.55 -6.37
CA THR A 88 13.16 2.95 -7.08
C THR A 88 13.59 1.65 -7.77
N ASP A 89 12.67 0.70 -7.94
CA ASP A 89 12.98 -0.52 -8.69
C ASP A 89 13.18 -0.22 -10.19
N ASN A 90 13.78 -1.16 -10.90
CA ASN A 90 14.08 -1.03 -12.33
C ASN A 90 12.90 -1.42 -13.24
N ALA A 91 11.65 -1.20 -12.82
CA ALA A 91 10.49 -1.44 -13.67
C ALA A 91 10.50 -0.48 -14.88
N SER A 92 10.07 -0.97 -16.05
CA SER A 92 10.01 -0.16 -17.29
C SER A 92 9.10 1.07 -17.17
N SER A 93 8.13 1.05 -16.25
CA SER A 93 7.29 2.19 -15.91
C SER A 93 8.01 3.30 -15.15
N HIS A 94 9.17 3.04 -14.54
CA HIS A 94 9.95 4.03 -13.79
C HIS A 94 10.96 4.77 -14.67
N SER A 95 10.57 5.15 -15.89
CA SER A 95 11.46 5.87 -16.81
C SER A 95 11.56 7.37 -16.45
N ILE A 96 12.79 7.88 -16.38
CA ILE A 96 13.12 9.31 -16.20
C ILE A 96 13.55 10.01 -17.50
N THR A 97 13.38 9.37 -18.65
CA THR A 97 13.83 9.90 -19.94
C THR A 97 13.20 11.27 -20.22
N GLY A 98 14.04 12.25 -20.56
CA GLY A 98 13.62 13.62 -20.86
C GLY A 98 13.26 14.47 -19.64
N MET A 99 13.49 13.99 -18.42
CA MET A 99 13.27 14.78 -17.20
C MET A 99 14.55 15.51 -16.76
N SER A 100 14.40 16.75 -16.32
CA SER A 100 15.44 17.49 -15.59
C SER A 100 14.97 17.74 -14.16
N LEU A 101 15.64 17.13 -13.18
CA LEU A 101 15.28 17.17 -11.77
C LEU A 101 16.40 17.86 -10.99
N ARG A 102 16.07 18.90 -10.21
CA ARG A 102 17.05 19.70 -9.45
C ARG A 102 17.20 19.27 -8.00
N ASN A 103 16.11 18.75 -7.42
CA ASN A 103 15.99 18.46 -6.00
C ASN A 103 15.84 16.97 -5.70
N VAL A 104 15.54 16.16 -6.72
CA VAL A 104 15.43 14.70 -6.60
C VAL A 104 16.46 14.06 -7.52
N LYS A 105 17.38 13.29 -6.93
CA LYS A 105 18.24 12.36 -7.67
C LYS A 105 17.58 10.98 -7.62
N VAL A 106 17.32 10.39 -8.77
CA VAL A 106 16.75 9.03 -8.85
C VAL A 106 17.88 8.02 -8.99
N HIS A 107 17.80 6.93 -8.23
CA HIS A 107 18.69 5.80 -8.38
C HIS A 107 17.88 4.50 -8.46
N PHE A 108 18.14 3.73 -9.52
CA PHE A 108 17.47 2.46 -9.78
C PHE A 108 18.19 1.35 -9.04
N LEU A 109 17.44 0.56 -8.29
CA LEU A 109 17.94 -0.64 -7.66
C LEU A 109 18.30 -1.68 -8.74
N PRO A 110 19.32 -2.52 -8.52
CA PRO A 110 19.66 -3.58 -9.44
C PRO A 110 18.45 -4.51 -9.70
N PRO A 111 18.32 -5.07 -10.91
CA PRO A 111 17.23 -5.97 -11.22
C PRO A 111 17.21 -7.18 -10.26
N ASN A 112 16.00 -7.70 -9.98
CA ASN A 112 15.79 -8.88 -9.12
C ASN A 112 16.26 -8.74 -7.66
N THR A 113 16.31 -7.51 -7.13
CA THR A 113 16.72 -7.25 -5.74
C THR A 113 15.57 -6.84 -4.82
N THR A 114 14.32 -6.95 -5.26
CA THR A 114 13.10 -6.49 -4.57
C THR A 114 13.06 -6.88 -3.08
N SER A 115 13.22 -8.16 -2.73
CA SER A 115 13.20 -8.57 -1.31
C SER A 115 14.47 -8.22 -0.52
N LYS A 116 15.58 -7.90 -1.19
CA LYS A 116 16.89 -7.66 -0.56
C LYS A 116 17.19 -6.18 -0.36
N LEU A 117 16.88 -5.34 -1.34
CA LEU A 117 17.30 -3.94 -1.41
C LEU A 117 16.14 -2.94 -1.43
N GLN A 118 14.88 -3.38 -1.55
CA GLN A 118 13.74 -2.47 -1.61
C GLN A 118 13.00 -2.47 -0.26
N PRO A 119 13.10 -1.40 0.55
CA PRO A 119 12.52 -1.37 1.89
C PRO A 119 11.00 -1.57 1.91
N LEU A 120 10.31 -1.09 0.87
CA LEU A 120 8.87 -1.30 0.71
C LEU A 120 8.53 -2.79 0.68
N ASP A 121 9.33 -3.59 0.00
CA ASP A 121 9.13 -5.04 -0.12
C ASP A 121 9.83 -5.85 0.98
N ALA A 122 10.70 -5.21 1.76
CA ALA A 122 11.34 -5.78 2.96
C ALA A 122 10.42 -5.79 4.21
N GLY A 123 9.14 -5.42 4.08
CA GLY A 123 8.13 -5.58 5.13
C GLY A 123 7.07 -4.49 5.22
N ILE A 124 7.32 -3.28 4.68
CA ILE A 124 6.39 -2.15 4.79
C ILE A 124 5.08 -2.45 4.05
N THR A 125 5.16 -2.93 2.81
CA THR A 125 3.98 -3.33 2.01
C THR A 125 3.22 -4.47 2.67
N GLY A 126 3.93 -5.43 3.27
CA GLY A 126 3.30 -6.51 4.05
C GLY A 126 2.51 -5.97 5.25
N ALA A 127 3.11 -5.07 6.03
CA ALA A 127 2.47 -4.44 7.19
C ALA A 127 1.23 -3.62 6.80
N LEU A 128 1.28 -2.91 5.67
CA LEU A 128 0.13 -2.21 5.11
C LEU A 128 -1.00 -3.18 4.74
N LYS A 129 -0.67 -4.28 4.03
CA LYS A 129 -1.64 -5.30 3.62
C LYS A 129 -2.31 -5.94 4.85
N SER A 130 -1.55 -6.31 5.88
CA SER A 130 -2.12 -6.88 7.11
C SER A 130 -3.11 -5.91 7.78
N ARG A 131 -2.75 -4.61 7.88
CA ARG A 131 -3.64 -3.58 8.45
C ARG A 131 -4.91 -3.39 7.64
N TYR A 132 -4.79 -3.37 6.32
CA TYR A 132 -5.94 -3.28 5.42
C TYR A 132 -6.86 -4.50 5.57
N ARG A 133 -6.29 -5.72 5.57
CA ARG A 133 -7.03 -6.97 5.75
C ARG A 133 -7.77 -7.03 7.09
N ARG A 134 -7.15 -6.54 8.15
CA ARG A 134 -7.80 -6.42 9.46
C ARG A 134 -9.04 -5.53 9.40
N ARG A 135 -8.96 -4.36 8.75
CA ARG A 135 -10.14 -3.50 8.54
C ARG A 135 -11.22 -4.17 7.70
N GLN A 136 -10.81 -4.93 6.69
CA GLN A 136 -11.75 -5.68 5.87
C GLN A 136 -12.51 -6.75 6.66
N LEU A 137 -11.83 -7.48 7.56
CA LEU A 137 -12.47 -8.47 8.42
C LEU A 137 -13.38 -7.81 9.46
N GLN A 138 -12.94 -6.73 10.11
CA GLN A 138 -13.77 -5.99 11.06
C GLN A 138 -15.05 -5.48 10.40
N HIS A 139 -14.94 -4.89 9.21
CA HIS A 139 -16.10 -4.43 8.45
C HIS A 139 -17.06 -5.56 8.06
N ALA A 140 -16.56 -6.76 7.83
CA ALA A 140 -17.41 -7.93 7.56
C ALA A 140 -18.17 -8.36 8.82
N LEU A 141 -17.50 -8.35 9.99
CA LEU A 141 -18.12 -8.63 11.29
C LEU A 141 -19.22 -7.63 11.61
N ASP A 142 -18.93 -6.33 11.46
CA ASP A 142 -19.90 -5.27 11.74
C ASP A 142 -21.18 -5.45 10.90
N LYS A 143 -21.04 -5.81 9.61
CA LYS A 143 -22.17 -6.08 8.73
C LYS A 143 -22.94 -7.36 9.06
N GLU A 144 -22.25 -8.40 9.53
CA GLU A 144 -22.87 -9.64 9.98
C GLU A 144 -23.72 -9.37 11.24
N GLU A 145 -23.20 -8.58 12.18
CA GLU A 145 -23.93 -8.14 13.39
C GLU A 145 -25.14 -7.26 13.03
N GLU A 146 -25.06 -6.43 11.98
CA GLU A 146 -26.19 -5.66 11.44
C GLU A 146 -27.22 -6.50 10.67
N GLY A 147 -27.01 -7.81 10.50
CA GLY A 147 -27.93 -8.70 9.79
C GLY A 147 -27.98 -8.45 8.28
N ILE A 148 -26.91 -7.91 7.68
CA ILE A 148 -26.87 -7.64 6.24
C ILE A 148 -26.66 -8.95 5.46
N ASP A 149 -27.71 -9.43 4.81
CA ASP A 149 -27.75 -10.68 4.03
C ASP A 149 -27.05 -10.59 2.64
N ARG A 150 -26.20 -9.57 2.43
CA ARG A 150 -25.43 -9.35 1.18
C ARG A 150 -23.98 -9.74 1.38
N ASP A 151 -23.17 -9.66 0.32
CA ASP A 151 -21.71 -9.84 0.39
C ASP A 151 -21.08 -8.93 1.47
N ILE A 152 -20.89 -9.49 2.67
CA ILE A 152 -20.36 -8.78 3.85
C ILE A 152 -18.93 -8.28 3.59
N TYR A 153 -18.19 -8.96 2.70
CA TYR A 153 -16.84 -8.59 2.31
C TYR A 153 -16.78 -7.51 1.22
N ALA A 154 -17.94 -7.10 0.68
CA ALA A 154 -18.00 -6.04 -0.32
C ALA A 154 -17.50 -4.72 0.25
N VAL A 155 -16.41 -4.23 -0.36
CA VAL A 155 -15.78 -2.93 -0.08
C VAL A 155 -15.73 -2.16 -1.40
N ASP A 156 -16.35 -0.98 -1.43
CA ASP A 156 -16.25 -0.12 -2.61
C ASP A 156 -14.86 0.55 -2.70
N GLN A 157 -14.53 1.06 -3.88
CA GLN A 157 -13.23 1.67 -4.13
C GLN A 157 -12.97 2.92 -3.25
N LEU A 158 -13.99 3.72 -2.91
CA LEU A 158 -13.81 4.89 -2.06
C LEU A 158 -13.43 4.47 -0.62
N LEU A 159 -14.12 3.48 -0.07
CA LEU A 159 -13.83 2.93 1.25
C LEU A 159 -12.45 2.27 1.28
N ALA A 160 -12.10 1.50 0.24
CA ALA A 160 -10.77 0.91 0.12
C ALA A 160 -9.66 1.97 0.11
N MET A 161 -9.83 3.05 -0.66
CA MET A 161 -8.88 4.17 -0.71
C MET A 161 -8.74 4.87 0.65
N LYS A 162 -9.86 5.10 1.36
CA LYS A 162 -9.86 5.65 2.73
C LYS A 162 -9.07 4.76 3.70
N TRP A 163 -9.32 3.46 3.67
CA TRP A 163 -8.61 2.51 4.53
C TRP A 163 -7.12 2.44 4.21
N VAL A 164 -6.74 2.33 2.94
CA VAL A 164 -5.32 2.33 2.55
C VAL A 164 -4.62 3.60 3.03
N LYS A 165 -5.21 4.78 2.78
CA LYS A 165 -4.64 6.05 3.21
C LYS A 165 -4.45 6.12 4.73
N SER A 166 -5.43 5.66 5.50
CA SER A 166 -5.34 5.66 6.95
C SER A 166 -4.36 4.60 7.46
N CYS A 167 -4.40 3.36 6.97
CA CYS A 167 -3.43 2.32 7.32
C CYS A 167 -1.99 2.71 6.99
N TRP A 168 -1.78 3.45 5.89
CA TRP A 168 -0.47 3.98 5.50
C TRP A 168 0.06 5.00 6.52
N ARG A 169 -0.79 5.92 6.98
CA ARG A 169 -0.43 6.89 8.03
C ARG A 169 -0.15 6.24 9.39
N ASP A 170 -0.79 5.09 9.65
CA ASP A 170 -0.63 4.32 10.88
C ASP A 170 0.57 3.35 10.85
N ILE A 171 1.43 3.40 9.81
CA ILE A 171 2.65 2.58 9.79
C ILE A 171 3.65 3.14 10.82
N PRO A 172 4.12 2.32 11.77
CA PRO A 172 5.09 2.78 12.76
C PRO A 172 6.42 3.19 12.11
N LYS A 173 7.00 4.31 12.56
CA LYS A 173 8.31 4.80 12.09
C LYS A 173 9.41 3.77 12.27
N ASP A 174 9.43 3.09 13.42
CA ASP A 174 10.40 2.03 13.68
C ASP A 174 10.27 0.88 12.68
N LEU A 175 9.06 0.53 12.24
CA LEU A 175 8.86 -0.50 11.23
C LEU A 175 9.55 -0.12 9.92
N VAL A 176 9.35 1.13 9.48
CA VAL A 176 10.01 1.68 8.29
C VAL A 176 11.53 1.61 8.45
N LEU A 177 12.07 2.18 9.53
CA LEU A 177 13.51 2.21 9.80
C LEU A 177 14.14 0.81 9.82
N ASN A 178 13.45 -0.17 10.41
CA ASN A 178 13.91 -1.55 10.43
C ASN A 178 13.93 -2.21 9.06
N CYS A 179 12.97 -1.91 8.18
CA CYS A 179 12.99 -2.37 6.79
C CYS A 179 14.18 -1.76 6.05
N PHE A 180 14.46 -0.46 6.21
CA PHE A 180 15.65 0.17 5.62
C PHE A 180 16.96 -0.44 6.16
N ARG A 181 17.07 -0.70 7.47
CA ARG A 181 18.23 -1.39 8.05
C ARG A 181 18.38 -2.83 7.54
N HIS A 182 17.26 -3.53 7.35
CA HIS A 182 17.28 -4.90 6.82
C HIS A 182 17.85 -4.97 5.41
N THR A 183 17.59 -3.95 4.59
CA THR A 183 18.16 -3.84 3.23
C THR A 183 19.64 -3.44 3.19
N GLY A 184 20.22 -3.03 4.32
CA GLY A 184 21.59 -2.51 4.37
C GLY A 184 21.75 -1.08 3.84
N ILE A 185 20.68 -0.43 3.35
CA ILE A 185 20.70 0.97 2.89
C ILE A 185 21.02 1.93 4.05
N VAL A 186 20.47 1.64 5.23
CA VAL A 186 20.75 2.39 6.46
C VAL A 186 21.52 1.52 7.43
N LEU A 187 22.63 2.04 7.95
CA LEU A 187 23.42 1.36 8.97
C LEU A 187 22.72 1.41 10.33
N GLY A 188 22.91 0.37 11.13
CA GLY A 188 22.43 0.30 12.51
C GLY A 188 21.79 -1.03 12.83
N ARG A 189 21.63 -1.31 14.12
CA ARG A 189 21.00 -2.55 14.58
C ARG A 189 19.52 -2.53 14.18
N SER A 190 19.10 -3.48 13.35
CA SER A 190 17.67 -3.80 13.24
C SER A 190 17.14 -4.15 14.63
N LEU A 191 15.86 -3.87 14.90
CA LEU A 191 15.16 -4.48 16.04
C LEU A 191 15.51 -5.96 16.13
N SER A 192 15.64 -6.43 17.37
CA SER A 192 15.87 -7.85 17.61
C SER A 192 14.78 -8.65 16.88
N ARG A 193 15.16 -9.83 16.38
CA ARG A 193 14.21 -10.76 15.75
C ARG A 193 13.02 -11.08 16.67
N ARG A 194 13.16 -10.89 17.98
CA ARG A 194 12.12 -11.06 19.00
C ARG A 194 11.04 -9.97 18.92
N SER A 195 11.41 -8.70 18.92
CA SER A 195 10.43 -7.57 18.88
C SER A 195 9.62 -7.55 17.58
N ARG A 196 10.23 -7.90 16.44
CA ARG A 196 9.52 -8.01 15.16
C ARG A 196 8.49 -9.14 15.18
N LYS A 197 8.87 -10.31 15.70
CA LYS A 197 7.96 -11.45 15.86
C LYS A 197 6.77 -11.13 16.77
N GLU A 198 6.97 -10.30 17.79
CA GLU A 198 5.90 -9.91 18.72
C GLU A 198 4.83 -9.05 18.04
N VAL A 199 5.23 -8.00 17.32
CA VAL A 199 4.29 -7.15 16.56
C VAL A 199 3.54 -7.95 15.48
N ASP A 200 4.25 -8.81 14.77
CA ASP A 200 3.64 -9.69 13.75
C ASP A 200 2.69 -10.70 14.41
N SER A 201 3.04 -11.23 15.59
CA SER A 201 2.20 -12.16 16.35
C SER A 201 0.91 -11.50 16.83
N ILE A 202 0.97 -10.25 17.31
CA ILE A 202 -0.23 -9.49 17.73
C ILE A 202 -1.16 -9.29 16.53
N MET A 203 -0.63 -8.78 15.42
CA MET A 203 -1.42 -8.57 14.20
C MET A 203 -2.02 -9.87 13.65
N ARG A 204 -1.28 -10.98 13.71
CA ARG A 204 -1.78 -12.31 13.34
C ARG A 204 -2.87 -12.79 14.27
N GLY A 205 -2.71 -12.62 15.59
CA GLY A 205 -3.73 -12.96 16.58
C GLY A 205 -5.04 -12.21 16.35
N GLU A 206 -4.96 -10.89 16.07
CA GLU A 206 -6.13 -10.08 15.71
C GLU A 206 -6.83 -10.59 14.44
N LEU A 207 -6.06 -10.93 13.41
CA LEU A 207 -6.61 -11.48 12.16
C LEU A 207 -7.28 -12.84 12.38
N LEU A 208 -6.64 -13.74 13.13
CA LEU A 208 -7.18 -15.06 13.45
C LEU A 208 -8.49 -14.95 14.24
N SER A 209 -8.51 -14.10 15.27
CA SER A 209 -9.72 -13.84 16.06
C SER A 209 -10.89 -13.35 15.19
N CYS A 210 -10.61 -12.47 14.22
CA CYS A 210 -11.65 -12.01 13.30
C CYS A 210 -12.14 -13.15 12.39
N LEU A 211 -11.25 -13.99 11.88
CA LEU A 211 -11.60 -15.13 11.01
C LEU A 211 -12.43 -16.19 11.75
N GLU A 212 -12.10 -16.47 13.01
CA GLU A 212 -12.84 -17.41 13.87
C GLU A 212 -14.28 -16.92 14.10
N ARG A 213 -14.46 -15.63 14.42
CA ARG A 213 -15.78 -15.03 14.64
C ARG A 213 -16.67 -15.10 13.39
N LEU A 214 -16.08 -14.90 12.20
CA LEU A 214 -16.78 -14.98 10.90
C LEU A 214 -17.11 -16.42 10.46
N ARG A 215 -16.75 -17.44 11.26
CA ARG A 215 -17.00 -18.88 10.97
C ARG A 215 -16.64 -19.28 9.54
N VAL A 216 -15.52 -18.75 9.02
CA VAL A 216 -15.11 -18.96 7.62
C VAL A 216 -14.88 -20.46 7.37
N ARG A 217 -15.67 -21.06 6.47
CA ARG A 217 -15.46 -22.46 6.02
C ARG A 217 -14.19 -22.51 5.17
N ASP A 218 -13.31 -23.46 5.48
CA ASP A 218 -11.99 -23.67 4.83
C ASP A 218 -11.11 -22.40 4.82
N PRO A 219 -10.66 -21.93 6.00
CA PRO A 219 -9.90 -20.68 6.10
C PRO A 219 -8.50 -20.85 5.48
N MET A 220 -8.24 -20.02 4.48
CA MET A 220 -6.90 -19.78 3.95
C MET A 220 -5.95 -19.31 5.05
N SER A 221 -4.67 -19.69 4.99
CA SER A 221 -3.67 -19.23 5.97
C SER A 221 -3.62 -17.70 6.05
N VAL A 222 -3.23 -17.14 7.20
CA VAL A 222 -3.10 -15.68 7.36
C VAL A 222 -2.07 -15.12 6.38
N GLU A 223 -0.98 -15.84 6.16
CA GLU A 223 0.02 -15.55 5.14
C GLU A 223 -0.61 -15.42 3.77
N ASP A 224 -1.37 -16.42 3.33
CA ASP A 224 -2.01 -16.40 2.02
C ASP A 224 -3.08 -15.31 1.97
N PHE A 225 -3.82 -15.06 3.04
CA PHE A 225 -4.83 -14.00 3.09
C PHE A 225 -4.21 -12.59 2.93
N VAL A 226 -3.05 -12.36 3.54
CA VAL A 226 -2.29 -11.10 3.45
C VAL A 226 -1.55 -11.00 2.12
N CYS A 227 -0.92 -12.08 1.66
CA CYS A 227 -0.01 -12.08 0.52
C CYS A 227 -0.70 -12.31 -0.84
N ASN A 228 -1.90 -12.90 -0.88
CA ASN A 228 -2.58 -13.22 -2.13
C ASN A 228 -2.88 -11.94 -2.93
N PRO A 229 -2.29 -11.80 -4.14
CA PRO A 229 -2.63 -10.71 -5.04
C PRO A 229 -4.06 -10.92 -5.52
N ALA A 230 -4.98 -10.12 -4.99
CA ALA A 230 -6.37 -10.08 -5.49
C ALA A 230 -6.40 -9.70 -6.98
#